data_AF-A0A5M8SZX4-F1
#
_entry.id   AF-A0A5M8SZX4-F1
#
_cell.length_a   1.000
_cell.length_b   1.000
_cell.length_c   1.000
_cell.angle_alpha   90.00
_cell.angle_beta   90.00
_cell.angle_gamma   90.00
#
_symmetry.space_group_name_H-M   'P 1'
#
loop_
_entity.id
_entity.type
_entity.pdbx_description
1 polymer ?
#
loop_
_entity_poly.entity_id
_entity_poly.type
_entity_poly.pdbx_seq_one_letter_code
_entity_poly.pdbx_strand_id
1 'polypeptide(L)'
;MQFLHFATDMTAAGTVNQRLAAVRRPAYEAADSGLLSPELAARIRRVKGVKQLGARTEKWLAQDQARLLLEQADGDGLRDARDLAILSVLVGCGLRRAELSALTVDSRIRQGHWAILDLVGKGGHVRTVPMPALVKNAADRGRS
;
A
#
# COMPACT_ATOMS: atom_id res chain seq x y z
N MET A 1 3.26 4.88 35.18
CA MET A 1 2.63 3.68 34.57
C MET A 1 1.17 3.91 34.11
N GLN A 2 0.53 5.04 34.45
CA GLN A 2 -0.92 5.26 34.19
C GLN A 2 -1.23 5.90 32.82
N PHE A 3 -0.29 6.63 32.20
CA PHE A 3 -0.49 7.31 30.91
C PHE A 3 -0.53 6.39 29.68
N LEU A 4 0.16 5.23 29.73
CA LEU A 4 0.21 4.32 28.59
C LEU A 4 -1.07 3.49 28.45
N HIS A 5 -1.73 3.17 29.57
CA HIS A 5 -2.93 2.33 29.62
C HIS A 5 -4.16 3.08 29.07
N PHE A 6 -4.31 4.38 29.36
CA PHE A 6 -5.43 5.17 28.87
C PHE A 6 -5.35 5.46 27.36
N ALA A 7 -4.13 5.59 26.83
CA ALA A 7 -3.92 5.82 25.39
C ALA A 7 -4.20 4.58 24.53
N THR A 8 -4.03 3.37 25.10
CA THR A 8 -4.28 2.10 24.40
C THR A 8 -5.76 1.76 24.26
N ASP A 9 -6.64 2.32 25.09
CA ASP A 9 -8.07 2.00 25.06
C ASP A 9 -8.83 2.69 23.92
N MET A 10 -8.22 3.67 23.24
CA MET A 10 -8.85 4.43 22.13
C MET A 10 -8.05 4.46 20.82
N THR A 11 -6.90 3.76 20.72
CA THR A 11 -6.07 3.79 19.50
C THR A 11 -5.72 2.40 18.98
N ALA A 12 -5.84 2.22 17.66
CA ALA A 12 -5.48 0.96 17.00
C ALA A 12 -4.02 0.58 17.29
N ALA A 13 -3.75 -0.71 17.48
CA ALA A 13 -2.41 -1.22 17.81
C ALA A 13 -1.32 -0.76 16.84
N GLY A 14 -1.64 -0.66 15.54
CA GLY A 14 -0.74 -0.12 14.52
C GLY A 14 -0.33 1.33 14.78
N THR A 15 -1.27 2.17 15.21
CA THR A 15 -1.02 3.58 15.57
C THR A 15 -0.12 3.69 16.79
N VAL A 16 -0.36 2.88 17.82
CA VAL A 16 0.49 2.85 19.03
C VAL A 16 1.91 2.43 18.67
N ASN A 17 2.06 1.39 17.86
CA ASN A 17 3.38 0.88 17.45
C ASN A 17 4.14 1.87 16.56
N GLN A 18 3.44 2.60 15.66
CA GLN A 18 4.04 3.67 14.87
C GLN A 18 4.55 4.81 15.76
N ARG A 19 3.75 5.26 16.74
CA ARG A 19 4.18 6.29 17.70
C ARG A 19 5.40 5.83 18.51
N LEU A 20 5.40 4.59 18.99
CA LEU A 20 6.56 4.02 19.67
C LEU A 20 7.81 3.99 18.78
N ALA A 21 7.66 3.65 17.49
CA ALA A 21 8.77 3.68 16.54
C ALA A 21 9.34 5.11 16.36
N ALA A 22 8.45 6.11 16.27
CA ALA A 22 8.82 7.52 16.16
C ALA A 22 9.56 8.06 17.40
N VAL A 23 9.40 7.45 18.58
CA VAL A 23 10.15 7.80 19.79
C VAL A 23 11.46 7.01 19.90
N ARG A 24 11.44 5.71 19.57
CA ARG A 24 12.62 4.84 19.71
C ARG A 24 13.76 5.23 18.79
N ARG A 25 13.46 5.63 17.54
CA ARG A 25 14.49 5.96 16.57
C ARG A 25 15.31 7.20 16.96
N PRO A 26 14.68 8.34 17.31
CA PRO A 26 15.42 9.51 17.82
C PRO A 26 16.16 9.23 19.13
N ALA A 27 15.59 8.45 20.06
CA ALA A 27 16.28 8.11 21.32
C ALA A 27 17.59 7.32 21.09
N TYR A 28 17.62 6.46 20.07
CA TYR A 28 18.82 5.75 19.66
C TYR A 28 19.84 6.68 19.01
N GLU A 29 19.41 7.53 18.08
CA GLU A 29 20.28 8.52 17.41
C GLU A 29 20.86 9.55 18.40
N ALA A 30 20.08 9.96 19.40
CA ALA A 30 20.54 10.83 20.48
C ALA A 30 21.60 10.15 21.37
N ALA A 31 21.49 8.85 21.60
CA ALA A 31 22.52 8.11 22.33
C ALA A 31 23.81 7.95 21.51
N ASP A 32 23.71 7.65 20.22
CA ASP A 32 24.87 7.60 19.31
C ASP A 32 25.58 8.97 19.22
N SER A 33 24.83 10.06 19.37
CA SER A 33 25.35 11.44 19.39
C SER A 33 25.79 11.92 20.78
N GLY A 34 25.72 11.07 21.82
CA GLY A 34 26.09 11.42 23.20
C GLY A 34 25.12 12.36 23.94
N LEU A 35 23.97 12.69 23.34
CA LEU A 35 22.93 13.55 23.93
C LEU A 35 22.02 12.82 24.91
N LEU A 36 22.02 11.49 24.88
CA LEU A 36 21.23 10.62 25.76
C LEU A 36 22.10 9.49 26.28
N SER A 37 21.93 9.07 27.54
CA SER A 37 22.68 7.92 28.04
C SER A 37 22.26 6.62 27.32
N PRO A 38 23.21 5.71 27.01
CA PRO A 38 22.89 4.42 26.38
C PRO A 38 21.87 3.59 27.18
N GLU A 39 21.92 3.67 28.51
CA GLU A 39 21.00 2.96 29.41
C GLU A 39 19.57 3.49 29.25
N LEU A 40 19.41 4.81 29.15
CA LEU A 40 18.11 5.44 28.97
C LEU A 40 17.52 5.11 27.59
N ALA A 41 18.33 5.17 26.53
CA ALA A 41 17.92 4.73 25.20
C ALA A 41 17.50 3.25 25.19
N ALA A 42 18.24 2.37 25.88
CA ALA A 42 17.89 0.97 26.02
C ALA A 42 16.55 0.77 26.75
N ARG A 43 16.26 1.56 27.79
CA ARG A 43 14.97 1.52 28.50
C ARG A 43 13.81 1.94 27.60
N ILE A 44 13.96 3.00 26.81
CA ILE A 44 12.96 3.45 25.83
C ILE A 44 12.71 2.35 24.79
N ARG A 45 13.77 1.71 24.30
CA ARG A 45 13.67 0.61 23.32
C ARG A 45 12.92 -0.61 23.85
N ARG A 46 13.07 -0.93 25.15
CA ARG A 46 12.45 -2.09 25.81
C ARG A 46 10.96 -1.93 26.10
N VAL A 47 10.40 -0.72 26.01
CA VAL A 47 8.95 -0.51 26.12
C VAL A 47 8.26 -1.41 25.10
N LYS A 48 7.37 -2.31 25.54
CA LYS A 48 6.74 -3.27 24.63
C LYS A 48 5.71 -2.56 23.75
N GLY A 49 5.69 -2.93 22.46
CA GLY A 49 4.60 -2.56 21.58
C GLY A 49 3.32 -3.31 21.94
N VAL A 50 2.19 -2.83 21.42
CA VAL A 50 0.91 -3.54 21.54
C VAL A 50 0.91 -4.66 20.51
N LYS A 51 0.50 -5.88 20.92
CA LYS A 51 0.36 -7.00 19.99
C LYS A 51 -0.66 -6.62 18.92
N GLN A 52 -0.19 -6.47 17.70
CA GLN A 52 -1.07 -6.36 16.54
C GLN A 52 -1.32 -7.79 16.05
N LEU A 53 -2.35 -8.44 16.60
CA LEU A 53 -2.95 -9.58 15.92
C LEU A 53 -3.52 -8.99 14.63
N GLY A 54 -3.05 -9.48 13.47
CA GLY A 54 -3.60 -9.04 12.20
C GLY A 54 -5.11 -9.27 12.25
N ALA A 55 -5.90 -8.20 12.35
CA ALA A 55 -7.31 -8.29 12.07
C ALA A 55 -7.37 -8.70 10.61
N ARG A 56 -7.72 -9.96 10.35
CA ARG A 56 -7.97 -10.44 9.00
C ARG A 56 -8.98 -9.45 8.44
N THR A 57 -8.61 -8.67 7.42
CA THR A 57 -9.59 -7.86 6.72
C THR A 57 -10.60 -8.86 6.17
N GLU A 58 -11.75 -9.01 6.82
CA GLU A 58 -12.72 -10.06 6.48
C GLU A 58 -13.33 -9.85 5.09
N LYS A 59 -13.09 -8.66 4.52
CA LYS A 59 -13.64 -8.22 3.25
C LYS A 59 -12.58 -8.29 2.15
N TRP A 60 -12.21 -9.52 1.78
CA TRP A 60 -11.53 -9.76 0.50
C TRP A 60 -12.59 -9.74 -0.60
N LEU A 61 -12.21 -9.21 -1.76
CA LEU A 61 -13.07 -9.27 -2.93
C LEU A 61 -12.96 -10.67 -3.54
N ALA A 62 -14.05 -11.44 -3.51
CA ALA A 62 -14.13 -12.68 -4.27
C ALA A 62 -14.05 -12.40 -5.78
N GLN A 63 -13.71 -13.40 -6.59
CA GLN A 63 -13.58 -13.23 -8.04
C GLN A 63 -14.85 -12.66 -8.68
N ASP A 64 -16.02 -13.16 -8.29
CA ASP A 64 -17.30 -12.68 -8.81
C ASP A 64 -17.60 -11.25 -8.36
N GLN A 65 -17.23 -10.88 -7.13
CA GLN A 65 -17.36 -9.50 -6.65
C GLN A 65 -16.43 -8.54 -7.38
N ALA A 66 -15.22 -8.99 -7.74
CA ALA A 66 -14.29 -8.23 -8.54
C ALA A 66 -14.81 -8.01 -9.96
N ARG A 67 -15.40 -9.05 -10.55
CA ARG A 67 -16.06 -8.95 -11.85
C ARG A 67 -17.23 -7.96 -11.81
N LEU A 68 -18.14 -8.11 -10.84
CA LEU A 68 -19.28 -7.21 -10.66
C LEU A 68 -18.84 -5.76 -10.46
N LEU A 69 -17.77 -5.52 -9.69
CA LEU A 69 -17.21 -4.18 -9.50
C LEU A 69 -16.76 -3.55 -10.82
N LEU A 70 -16.13 -4.33 -11.71
CA LEU A 70 -15.69 -3.84 -13.01
C LEU A 70 -16.88 -3.62 -13.95
N GLU A 71 -17.86 -4.53 -13.96
CA GLU A 71 -19.09 -4.38 -14.76
C GLU A 71 -19.89 -3.14 -14.35
N GLN A 72 -19.94 -2.81 -13.05
CA GLN A 72 -20.59 -1.59 -12.56
C GLN A 72 -19.88 -0.30 -12.97
N ALA A 73 -18.58 -0.37 -13.25
CA ALA A 73 -17.79 0.76 -13.71
C ALA A 73 -17.77 0.88 -15.25
N ASP A 74 -18.29 -0.13 -15.96
CA ASP A 74 -18.30 -0.19 -17.42
C ASP A 74 -19.49 0.58 -18.00
N GLY A 75 -19.29 1.87 -18.22
CA GLY A 75 -20.26 2.78 -18.84
C GLY A 75 -19.66 3.57 -19.99
N ASP A 76 -20.49 4.30 -20.72
CA ASP A 76 -20.10 5.03 -21.93
C ASP A 76 -19.52 6.43 -21.69
N GLY A 77 -19.59 6.93 -20.45
CA GLY A 77 -19.03 8.23 -20.09
C GLY A 77 -17.51 8.23 -20.02
N LEU A 78 -16.90 9.40 -20.24
CA LEU A 78 -15.45 9.59 -20.02
C LEU A 78 -15.02 9.25 -18.59
N ARG A 79 -15.89 9.55 -17.61
CA ARG A 79 -15.66 9.20 -16.21
C ARG A 79 -15.67 7.68 -16.01
N ASP A 80 -16.61 6.98 -16.63
CA ASP A 80 -16.76 5.54 -16.50
C ASP A 80 -15.57 4.83 -17.15
N ALA A 81 -15.15 5.28 -18.34
CA ALA A 81 -13.92 4.81 -18.99
C ALA A 81 -12.67 4.97 -18.10
N ARG A 82 -12.54 6.12 -17.41
CA ARG A 82 -11.45 6.37 -16.46
C ARG A 82 -11.55 5.47 -15.22
N ASP A 83 -12.73 5.38 -14.62
CA ASP A 83 -12.94 4.62 -13.38
C ASP A 83 -12.75 3.12 -13.65
N LEU A 84 -13.24 2.61 -14.79
CA LEU A 84 -12.99 1.25 -15.29
C LEU A 84 -11.50 0.98 -15.51
N ALA A 85 -10.76 1.91 -16.13
CA ALA A 85 -9.31 1.78 -16.33
C ALA A 85 -8.56 1.67 -15.00
N ILE A 86 -8.87 2.55 -14.05
CA ILE A 86 -8.28 2.57 -12.70
C ILE A 86 -8.55 1.25 -11.97
N LEU A 87 -9.81 0.83 -11.92
CA LEU A 87 -10.22 -0.38 -11.21
C LEU A 87 -9.63 -1.64 -11.85
N SER A 88 -9.62 -1.72 -13.19
CA SER A 88 -9.05 -2.85 -13.93
C SER A 88 -7.56 -3.02 -13.65
N VAL A 89 -6.79 -1.93 -13.57
CA VAL A 89 -5.36 -2.00 -13.24
C VAL A 89 -5.13 -2.41 -11.79
N LEU A 90 -5.90 -1.85 -10.84
CA LEU A 90 -5.76 -2.21 -9.42
C LEU A 90 -6.09 -3.68 -9.16
N VAL A 91 -7.19 -4.17 -9.74
CA VAL A 91 -7.67 -5.55 -9.54
C VAL A 91 -6.83 -6.53 -10.35
N GLY A 92 -6.57 -6.25 -11.63
CA GLY A 92 -5.97 -7.20 -12.56
C GLY A 92 -4.43 -7.20 -12.60
N CYS A 93 -3.78 -6.12 -12.16
CA CYS A 93 -2.31 -6.03 -12.14
C CYS A 93 -1.75 -5.93 -10.71
N GLY A 94 -2.60 -5.79 -9.67
CA GLY A 94 -2.16 -5.76 -8.27
C GLY A 94 -1.29 -4.57 -7.91
N LEU A 95 -1.44 -3.45 -8.64
CA LEU A 95 -0.71 -2.22 -8.35
C LEU A 95 -1.19 -1.62 -7.03
N ARG A 96 -0.27 -1.03 -6.28
CA ARG A 96 -0.63 -0.17 -5.17
C ARG A 96 -1.21 1.14 -5.71
N ARG A 97 -2.10 1.78 -4.95
CA ARG A 97 -2.65 3.11 -5.29
C ARG A 97 -1.56 4.13 -5.65
N ALA A 98 -0.45 4.15 -4.91
CA ALA A 98 0.67 5.05 -5.19
C ALA A 98 1.44 4.70 -6.49
N GLU A 99 1.52 3.41 -6.81
CA GLU A 99 2.13 2.92 -8.06
C GLU A 99 1.24 3.32 -9.25
N LEU A 100 -0.09 3.19 -9.12
CA LEU A 100 -1.04 3.64 -10.13
C LEU A 100 -0.98 5.15 -10.37
N SER A 101 -0.92 5.97 -9.32
CA SER A 101 -0.90 7.44 -9.49
C SER A 101 0.35 7.96 -10.19
N ALA A 102 1.46 7.22 -10.11
CA ALA A 102 2.71 7.54 -10.79
C ALA A 102 2.85 6.82 -12.14
N LEU A 103 1.85 6.00 -12.52
CA LEU A 103 1.92 5.18 -13.72
C LEU A 103 1.80 6.06 -14.95
N THR A 104 2.86 6.10 -15.75
CA THR A 104 2.76 6.53 -17.15
C THR A 104 2.29 5.32 -17.94
N VAL A 105 1.19 5.43 -18.69
CA VAL A 105 0.57 4.26 -19.31
C VAL A 105 1.31 3.83 -20.58
N ASP A 106 2.55 3.38 -20.40
CA ASP A 106 3.35 2.71 -21.42
C ASP A 106 3.43 1.22 -21.06
N SER A 107 2.64 0.42 -21.78
CA SER A 107 2.65 -1.03 -21.66
C SER A 107 3.24 -1.63 -22.93
N ARG A 108 4.10 -2.63 -22.77
CA ARG A 108 4.84 -3.26 -23.88
C ARG A 108 4.58 -4.75 -23.92
N ILE A 109 4.72 -5.34 -25.09
CA ILE A 109 4.62 -6.79 -25.23
C ILE A 109 5.94 -7.44 -24.80
N ARG A 110 5.86 -8.43 -23.92
CA ARG A 110 6.96 -9.30 -23.48
C ARG A 110 6.51 -10.75 -23.60
N GLN A 111 7.27 -11.54 -24.36
CA GLN A 111 6.98 -12.98 -24.57
C GLN A 111 5.52 -13.24 -25.01
N GLY A 112 4.95 -12.34 -25.83
CA GLY A 112 3.56 -12.47 -26.30
C GLY A 112 2.48 -11.94 -25.35
N HIS A 113 2.83 -11.39 -24.19
CA HIS A 113 1.89 -10.83 -23.22
C HIS A 113 2.13 -9.34 -23.00
N TRP A 114 1.08 -8.56 -22.76
CA TRP A 114 1.23 -7.17 -22.32
C TRP A 114 1.84 -7.10 -20.92
N ALA A 115 2.70 -6.11 -20.68
CA ALA A 115 3.31 -5.90 -19.38
C ALA A 115 3.59 -4.41 -19.13
N ILE A 116 3.46 -4.01 -17.86
CA ILE A 116 3.96 -2.73 -17.34
C ILE A 116 5.42 -2.95 -16.96
N LEU A 117 6.31 -2.23 -17.65
CA LEU A 117 7.75 -2.35 -17.41
C LEU A 117 8.19 -1.39 -16.31
N ASP A 118 9.30 -1.75 -15.66
CA ASP A 118 10.06 -0.90 -14.75
C ASP A 118 9.22 -0.21 -13.65
N LEU A 119 8.21 -0.92 -13.12
CA LEU A 119 7.38 -0.40 -12.05
C LEU A 119 8.21 -0.27 -10.77
N VAL A 120 8.43 0.96 -10.33
CA VAL A 120 9.19 1.27 -9.12
C VAL A 120 8.29 1.21 -7.89
N GLY A 121 8.49 0.19 -7.06
CA GLY A 121 7.81 0.00 -5.79
C GLY A 121 8.57 0.59 -4.60
N LYS A 122 8.03 0.33 -3.40
CA LYS A 122 8.63 0.73 -2.12
C LYS A 122 10.10 0.28 -2.03
N GLY A 123 10.97 1.19 -1.59
CA GLY A 123 12.41 0.92 -1.41
C GLY A 123 13.21 0.94 -2.71
N GLY A 124 12.65 1.44 -3.81
CA GLY A 124 13.33 1.46 -5.11
C GLY A 124 13.33 0.10 -5.84
N HIS A 125 12.50 -0.84 -5.39
CA HIS A 125 12.40 -2.15 -6.03
C HIS A 125 11.70 -2.04 -7.38
N VAL A 126 12.40 -2.38 -8.45
CA VAL A 126 11.88 -2.35 -9.82
C VAL A 126 11.37 -3.74 -10.21
N ARG A 127 10.19 -3.82 -10.82
CA ARG A 127 9.63 -5.08 -11.33
C ARG A 127 8.80 -4.88 -12.60
N THR A 128 8.71 -5.93 -13.40
CA THR A 128 7.74 -6.02 -14.50
C THR A 128 6.46 -6.67 -13.99
N VAL A 129 5.31 -6.10 -14.36
CA VAL A 129 3.98 -6.60 -13.98
C VAL A 129 3.23 -7.05 -15.24
N PRO A 130 2.77 -8.31 -15.33
CA PRO A 130 1.96 -8.74 -16.46
C PRO A 130 0.62 -8.00 -16.47
N MET A 131 0.19 -7.59 -17.66
CA MET A 131 -1.05 -6.88 -17.88
C MET A 131 -1.98 -7.76 -18.73
N PRO A 132 -3.08 -8.28 -18.18
CA PRO A 132 -4.05 -9.03 -18.97
C PRO A 132 -4.63 -8.17 -20.10
N ALA A 133 -4.97 -8.79 -21.23
CA ALA A 133 -5.49 -8.08 -22.40
C ALA A 133 -6.77 -7.26 -22.08
N LEU A 134 -7.66 -7.80 -21.23
CA LEU A 134 -8.84 -7.08 -20.75
C LEU A 134 -8.49 -5.78 -20.00
N VAL A 135 -7.45 -5.83 -19.16
CA VAL A 135 -6.97 -4.67 -18.41
C VAL A 135 -6.33 -3.65 -19.35
N LYS A 136 -5.60 -4.11 -20.37
CA LYS A 136 -5.03 -3.26 -21.42
C LYS A 136 -6.12 -2.51 -22.19
N ASN A 137 -7.17 -3.21 -22.62
CA ASN A 137 -8.30 -2.62 -23.34
C ASN A 137 -9.02 -1.55 -22.49
N ALA A 138 -9.29 -1.84 -21.22
CA ALA A 138 -9.86 -0.86 -20.29
C ALA A 138 -8.95 0.37 -20.12
N ALA A 139 -7.64 0.15 -19.98
CA ALA A 139 -6.67 1.23 -19.88
C ALA A 139 -6.54 2.06 -21.17
N ASP A 140 -6.71 1.46 -22.35
CA ASP A 140 -6.75 2.17 -23.63
C ASP A 140 -7.99 3.05 -23.74
N ARG A 141 -9.16 2.55 -23.32
CA ARG A 141 -10.43 3.32 -23.36
C ARG A 141 -10.35 4.60 -22.55
N GLY A 142 -9.70 4.57 -21.38
CA GLY A 142 -9.51 5.75 -20.53
C GLY A 142 -8.50 6.79 -21.06
N ARG A 143 -7.88 6.58 -22.23
CA ARG A 143 -7.01 7.56 -22.91
C ARG A 143 -7.73 8.43 -23.93
N SER A 144 -8.92 8.00 -24.38
CA SER A 144 -9.73 8.68 -25.39
C SER A 144 -10.45 9.89 -24.81
#